data_AF-A0AAU8YZI6-F1
#
_entry.id   AF-A0AAU8YZI6-F1
#
_cell.length_a   1.000
_cell.length_b   1.000
_cell.length_c   1.000
_cell.angle_alpha   90.00
_cell.angle_beta   90.00
_cell.angle_gamma   90.00
#
_symmetry.space_group_name_H-M   'P 1'
#
loop_
_entity.id
_entity.type
_entity.pdbx_description
1 polymer ?
#
loop_
_entity_poly.entity_id
_entity_poly.type
_entity_poly.pdbx_seq_one_letter_code
_entity_poly.pdbx_strand_id
1 'polypeptide(L)' 'MNISKSGLTFLQFTLSFIVYKLVMNFFSFNYNLFSDKFNIVKLFIDLGCWLIVYLIVYFISTKLIIIKKDK' A
#
# COMPACT_ATOMS: atom_id res chain seq x y z
N MET A 1 22.69 9.74 1.08
CA MET A 1 21.60 9.50 2.05
C MET A 1 21.49 8.00 2.29
N ASN A 2 22.02 7.51 3.40
CA ASN A 2 22.09 6.07 3.69
C ASN A 2 20.74 5.65 4.28
N ILE A 3 19.77 5.35 3.42
CA ILE A 3 18.43 4.95 3.85
C ILE A 3 18.56 3.56 4.49
N SER A 4 18.28 3.46 5.79
CA SER A 4 18.24 2.18 6.49
C SER A 4 17.18 1.27 5.86
N LYS A 5 17.36 -0.06 5.95
CA LYS A 5 16.34 -1.02 5.51
C LYS A 5 14.96 -0.70 6.09
N SER A 6 14.90 -0.23 7.34
CA SER A 6 13.65 0.18 8.00
C SER A 6 13.01 1.43 7.35
N GLY A 7 13.83 2.42 6.96
CA GLY A 7 13.34 3.62 6.28
C GLY A 7 12.77 3.33 4.90
N LEU A 8 13.38 2.39 4.17
CA LEU A 8 12.87 1.94 2.88
C LEU A 8 11.53 1.21 3.00
N THR A 9 11.39 0.30 3.98
CA THR A 9 10.12 -0.39 4.23
C THR A 9 9.02 0.57 4.68
N PHE A 10 9.35 1.56 5.49
CA PHE A 10 8.38 2.58 5.90
C PHE A 10 7.92 3.43 4.71
N LEU A 11 8.86 3.82 3.84
CA LEU A 11 8.53 4.54 2.61
C LEU A 11 7.63 3.72 1.69
N GLN A 12 7.91 2.43 1.51
CA GLN A 12 7.06 1.51 0.72
C GLN A 12 5.66 1.39 1.30
N PHE A 13 5.54 1.31 2.63
CA PHE A 13 4.27 1.28 3.33
C PHE A 13 3.46 2.58 3.14
N THR A 14 4.10 3.74 3.30
CA THR A 14 3.44 5.03 3.07
C THR A 14 3.01 5.18 1.61
N LEU A 15 3.87 4.79 0.67
CA LEU A 15 3.55 4.80 -0.76
C LEU A 15 2.37 3.87 -1.09
N SER A 16 2.33 2.66 -0.56
CA SER A 16 1.22 1.75 -0.81
C SER A 16 -0.10 2.30 -0.29
N PHE A 17 -0.10 2.95 0.88
CA PHE A 17 -1.28 3.57 1.45
C PHE A 17 -1.79 4.72 0.57
N ILE A 18 -0.89 5.58 0.07
CA ILE A 18 -1.24 6.68 -0.84
C ILE A 18 -1.81 6.13 -2.15
N VAL A 19 -1.13 5.18 -2.78
CA VAL A 19 -1.57 4.55 -4.04
C VAL A 19 -2.93 3.88 -3.84
N TYR A 20 -3.11 3.15 -2.75
CA TYR A 20 -4.37 2.53 -2.40
C TYR A 20 -5.50 3.55 -2.26
N LYS A 21 -5.29 4.63 -1.50
CA LYS A 21 -6.29 5.69 -1.36
C LYS A 21 -6.65 6.33 -2.70
N LEU A 22 -5.68 6.53 -3.59
CA LEU A 22 -5.94 7.03 -4.95
C LEU A 22 -6.79 6.06 -5.78
N VAL A 23 -6.43 4.77 -5.77
CA VAL A 23 -7.16 3.71 -6.48
C VAL A 23 -8.59 3.61 -5.95
N MET A 24 -8.77 3.50 -4.64
CA MET A 24 -10.08 3.38 -4.01
C MET A 24 -10.96 4.61 -4.22
N ASN A 25 -10.36 5.81 -4.23
CA ASN A 25 -11.07 7.04 -4.59
C ASN A 25 -11.57 7.01 -6.04
N PHE A 26 -10.78 6.47 -6.97
CA PHE A 26 -11.21 6.29 -8.37
C PHE A 26 -12.39 5.33 -8.50
N PHE A 27 -12.39 4.23 -7.73
CA PHE A 27 -13.49 3.27 -7.70
C PHE A 27 -14.68 3.70 -6.83
N SER A 28 -14.65 4.91 -6.23
CA SER A 28 -15.63 5.39 -5.25
C SER A 28 -15.87 4.43 -4.07
N PHE A 29 -14.89 3.58 -3.78
CA PHE A 29 -14.93 2.61 -2.69
C PHE A 29 -14.28 3.24 -1.46
N ASN A 30 -15.06 4.01 -0.69
CA ASN A 30 -14.59 4.63 0.56
C ASN A 30 -15.32 4.00 1.73
N TYR A 31 -14.75 2.92 2.30
CA TYR A 31 -15.25 2.41 3.58
C TYR A 31 -14.85 3.38 4.71
N ASN A 32 -15.84 3.88 5.46
CA ASN A 32 -15.59 4.76 6.59
C ASN A 32 -15.82 4.01 7.89
N LEU A 33 -14.73 3.68 8.60
CA LEU A 33 -14.76 2.94 9.87
C LEU A 33 -15.67 3.54 10.95
N PHE A 34 -15.88 4.86 10.92
CA PHE A 34 -16.67 5.59 11.91
C PHE A 34 -18.06 6.01 11.43
N SER A 35 -18.31 5.99 10.11
CA SER A 35 -19.59 6.45 9.54
C SER A 35 -20.45 5.28 9.05
N ASP A 36 -19.84 4.19 8.61
CA ASP A 36 -20.55 2.96 8.28
C ASP A 36 -20.82 2.17 9.57
N LYS A 37 -21.98 1.50 9.65
CA LYS A 37 -22.21 0.47 10.68
C LYS A 37 -21.03 -0.48 10.67
N PHE A 38 -20.45 -0.75 11.84
CA PHE A 38 -19.23 -1.54 11.99
C PHE A 38 -19.36 -2.89 11.26
N ASN A 39 -18.89 -2.93 10.01
CA ASN A 39 -19.04 -4.04 9.10
C ASN A 39 -17.66 -4.65 8.90
N ILE A 40 -17.35 -5.62 9.76
CA ILE A 40 -16.08 -6.35 9.77
C ILE A 40 -15.75 -6.92 8.38
N VAL A 41 -16.74 -7.37 7.61
CA VAL A 41 -16.53 -7.91 6.26
C VAL A 41 -15.97 -6.84 5.33
N LYS A 42 -16.58 -5.63 5.31
CA LYS A 42 -16.08 -4.51 4.51
C LYS A 42 -14.68 -4.08 4.95
N LEU A 43 -14.41 -4.10 6.26
CA LEU A 43 -13.09 -3.79 6.80
C LEU A 43 -12.03 -4.79 6.31
N PHE A 44 -12.31 -6.09 6.32
CA PHE A 44 -11.40 -7.10 5.80
C PHE A 44 -11.18 -6.99 4.28
N ILE A 45 -12.21 -6.63 3.51
CA ILE A 45 -12.08 -6.38 2.07
C ILE A 45 -11.18 -5.17 1.82
N ASP A 46 -11.39 -4.07 2.57
CA ASP A 46 -10.59 -2.85 2.48
C ASP A 46 -9.11 -3.13 2.82
N LEU A 47 -8.85 -3.81 3.95
CA LEU A 47 -7.51 -4.25 4.32
C LEU A 47 -6.89 -5.21 3.31
N GLY A 48 -7.66 -6.14 2.77
CA GLY A 48 -7.22 -7.10 1.75
C GLY A 48 -6.81 -6.41 0.46
N CYS A 49 -7.63 -5.45 -0.02
CA CYS A 49 -7.30 -4.64 -1.19
C CYS A 49 -6.04 -3.81 -0.98
N TRP A 50 -5.87 -3.20 0.19
CA TRP A 50 -4.65 -2.47 0.51
C TRP A 50 -3.41 -3.38 0.56
N LEU A 51 -3.53 -4.59 1.13
CA LEU A 51 -2.46 -5.57 1.16
C LEU A 51 -2.00 -5.97 -0.25
N ILE A 52 -2.94 -6.16 -1.18
CA ILE A 52 -2.63 -6.45 -2.60
C ILE A 52 -1.82 -5.30 -3.22
N VAL A 53 -2.23 -4.05 -3.00
CA VAL A 53 -1.49 -2.87 -3.50
C VAL A 53 -0.09 -2.81 -2.88
N TYR A 54 0.04 -3.08 -1.58
CA TYR A 54 1.34 -3.12 -0.92
C TYR A 54 2.27 -4.18 -1.51
N LEU A 55 1.77 -5.39 -1.79
CA LEU A 55 2.57 -6.45 -2.43
C LEU A 55 3.07 -6.03 -3.81
N ILE A 56 2.23 -5.35 -4.61
CA ILE A 56 2.62 -4.82 -5.93
C ILE A 56 3.73 -3.77 -5.78
N VAL A 57 3.56 -2.80 -4.88
CA VAL A 57 4.56 -1.74 -4.62
C VAL A 57 5.87 -2.34 -4.13
N TYR A 58 5.81 -3.34 -3.25
CA TYR A 58 6.99 -4.05 -2.74
C TYR A 58 7.71 -4.80 -3.87
N PHE A 59 6.97 -5.51 -4.73
CA PHE A 59 7.54 -6.24 -5.85
C PHE A 59 8.27 -5.31 -6.84
N ILE A 60 7.62 -4.20 -7.22
CA ILE A 60 8.20 -3.19 -8.11
C ILE A 60 9.44 -2.57 -7.48
N SER A 61 9.36 -2.19 -6.20
CA SER A 61 10.48 -1.58 -5.48
C SER A 61 11.68 -2.53 -5.39
N THR A 62 11.44 -3.80 -5.10
CA THR A 62 12.49 -4.83 -5.03
C THR A 62 13.15 -5.03 -6.39
N LYS A 63 12.36 -5.14 -7.47
CA LYS A 63 12.86 -5.19 -8.86
C LYS A 63 13.74 -3.99 -9.19
N LEU A 64 13.30 -2.77 -8.87
CA LEU A 64 14.06 -1.54 -9.14
C LEU A 64 15.38 -1.50 -8.36
N ILE A 65 15.39 -1.96 -7.12
CA ILE A 65 16.60 -2.03 -6.29
C ILE A 65 17.61 -3.04 -6.86
N ILE A 66 17.14 -4.21 -7.31
CA ILE A 66 18.00 -5.22 -7.95
C ILE A 66 18.66 -4.64 -9.21
N ILE A 67 17.86 -4.02 -10.09
CA ILE A 67 18.37 -3.38 -11.32
C ILE A 67 19.43 -2.31 -11.02
N LYS A 68 19.25 -1.54 -9.95
CA LYS A 68 20.21 -0.50 -9.54
C LYS A 68 21.49 -1.08 -8.94
N LYS A 69 21.48 -2.34 -8.49
CA LYS A 69 22.66 -3.01 -7.92
C LYS A 69 23.50 -3.71 -8.98
N ASP A 70 22.91 -4.06 -10.11
CA ASP A 70 23.59 -4.63 -11.29
C ASP A 70 24.19 -3.58 -12.24
N LYS A 71 23.98 -2.27 -11.97
CA LYS A 71 24.60 -1.15 -12.68
C LYS A 71 25.61 -0.44 -11.79
#